data_AF-A0A9W4R9T4-F1
#
_entry.id   AF-A0A9W4R9T4-F1
#
_cell.length_a   1.000
_cell.length_b   1.000
_cell.length_c   1.000
_cell.angle_alpha   90.00
_cell.angle_beta   90.00
_cell.angle_gamma   90.00
#
_symmetry.space_group_name_H-M   'P 1'
#
loop_
_entity.id
_entity.type
_entity.pdbx_description
1 polymer ?
#
loop_
_entity_poly.entity_id
_entity_poly.type
_entity_poly.pdbx_seq_one_letter_code
_entity_poly.pdbx_strand_id
1 'polypeptide(L)'
;MLSLAIFVATLVLVIWQPKGLGIGWSALGGAVVAMLVGVVGWADLGTVWGIVWDATFTFVGLIIISLILDEAGFFAWAALHVARWGGGNGRRLFPLVILLGAVIAAFFANDGAALLLTPIVLAILLRLNFPPAGAMAFIVACGFVADTTSLPLVISNLVNIVTANYFQISFGRYAAVMVPVNLVSLAATLVVLWVYFGRDVPASYAVGDLEKPSFAIKDNAVFRAAFPLLGVLLVAYFATAPLGIPIAFVTGAAALVLIAIAGRWTTGGKGAVVSVSKVLREAPWQIVLFSIGMYLVVYGLGNAGLTDIAAGVLIWLADKGTFVATVGTGFVVAILASVMNNMPATLVGALAIDRAAVAPLTQELMVYANVIGNDLGPKFTPIGSLATLLWLHVLAGKGQTITWGQYMKVGLVITPPVLLVTLVALWLWLPVIT
;
A
#
# COMPACT_ATOMS: atom_id res chain seq x y z
N MET A 1 -26.16 14.15 -9.68
CA MET A 1 -25.96 13.61 -11.05
C MET A 1 -24.68 14.16 -11.70
N LEU A 2 -24.46 15.47 -11.70
CA LEU A 2 -23.25 16.07 -12.27
C LEU A 2 -21.96 15.63 -11.55
N SER A 3 -21.95 15.64 -10.22
CA SER A 3 -20.82 15.14 -9.41
C SER A 3 -20.45 13.69 -9.70
N LEU A 4 -21.45 12.81 -9.83
CA LEU A 4 -21.25 11.41 -10.18
C LEU A 4 -20.68 11.25 -11.60
N ALA A 5 -21.19 12.02 -12.57
CA ALA A 5 -20.68 11.99 -13.94
C ALA A 5 -19.22 12.45 -13.99
N ILE A 6 -18.85 13.50 -13.27
CA ILE A 6 -17.47 13.98 -13.16
C ILE A 6 -16.59 12.93 -12.50
N PHE A 7 -17.03 12.33 -11.40
CA PHE A 7 -16.30 11.27 -10.72
C PHE A 7 -16.04 10.07 -11.64
N VAL A 8 -17.08 9.55 -12.32
CA VAL A 8 -16.96 8.42 -13.23
C VAL A 8 -16.05 8.77 -14.42
N ALA A 9 -16.21 9.94 -15.03
CA ALA A 9 -15.36 10.37 -16.13
C ALA A 9 -13.89 10.50 -15.70
N THR A 10 -13.64 11.08 -14.51
CA THR A 10 -12.30 11.24 -13.95
C THR A 10 -11.67 9.88 -13.68
N LEU A 11 -12.41 8.95 -13.06
CA LEU A 11 -11.95 7.60 -12.78
C LEU A 11 -11.61 6.83 -14.08
N VAL A 12 -12.48 6.94 -15.10
CA VAL A 12 -12.22 6.34 -16.42
C VAL A 12 -10.94 6.89 -17.03
N LEU A 13 -10.69 8.19 -16.97
CA LEU A 13 -9.46 8.80 -17.49
C LEU A 13 -8.21 8.35 -16.71
N VAL A 14 -8.31 8.26 -15.38
CA VAL A 14 -7.24 7.76 -14.51
C VAL A 14 -6.87 6.31 -14.82
N ILE A 15 -7.86 5.46 -15.10
CA ILE A 15 -7.65 4.04 -15.41
C ILE A 15 -7.16 3.87 -16.86
N TRP A 16 -7.76 4.59 -17.81
CA TRP A 16 -7.49 4.44 -19.23
C TRP A 16 -6.18 5.11 -19.68
N GLN A 17 -5.78 6.21 -19.06
CA GLN A 17 -4.56 6.99 -19.35
C GLN A 17 -4.34 7.22 -20.86
N PRO A 18 -5.31 7.83 -21.57
CA PRO A 18 -5.23 7.99 -23.02
C PRO A 18 -3.96 8.74 -23.43
N LYS A 19 -3.23 8.18 -24.40
CA LYS A 19 -1.96 8.75 -24.91
C LYS A 19 -0.89 8.98 -23.83
N GLY A 20 -0.93 8.20 -22.73
CA GLY A 20 -0.01 8.36 -21.61
C GLY A 20 -0.32 9.56 -20.71
N LEU A 21 -1.57 10.06 -20.73
CA LEU A 21 -2.01 11.09 -19.81
C LEU A 21 -1.83 10.60 -18.38
N GLY A 22 -1.05 11.32 -17.59
CA GLY A 22 -0.77 10.98 -16.21
C GLY A 22 -2.03 10.94 -15.33
N ILE A 23 -2.04 10.03 -14.34
CA ILE A 23 -3.11 9.92 -13.34
C ILE A 23 -3.37 11.25 -12.64
N GLY A 24 -2.32 12.01 -12.33
CA GLY A 24 -2.40 13.27 -11.62
C GLY A 24 -3.08 14.36 -12.44
N TRP A 25 -2.78 14.42 -13.74
CA TRP A 25 -3.40 15.38 -14.66
C TRP A 25 -4.87 15.08 -14.90
N SER A 26 -5.21 13.79 -15.02
CA SER A 26 -6.61 13.36 -15.17
C SER A 26 -7.44 13.74 -13.95
N ALA A 27 -6.91 13.45 -12.75
CA ALA A 27 -7.54 13.81 -11.48
C ALA A 27 -7.71 15.32 -11.31
N LEU A 28 -6.67 16.10 -11.61
CA LEU A 28 -6.73 17.56 -11.55
C LEU A 28 -7.73 18.14 -12.57
N GLY A 29 -7.80 17.59 -13.78
CA GLY A 29 -8.80 17.98 -14.76
C GLY A 29 -10.22 17.77 -14.23
N GLY A 30 -10.48 16.62 -13.60
CA GLY A 30 -11.74 16.34 -12.92
C GLY A 30 -12.07 17.35 -11.83
N ALA A 31 -11.10 17.67 -10.97
CA ALA A 31 -11.23 18.69 -9.92
C ALA A 31 -11.54 20.08 -10.49
N VAL A 32 -10.82 20.52 -11.52
CA VAL A 32 -11.06 21.80 -12.20
C VAL A 32 -12.48 21.85 -12.76
N VAL A 33 -12.92 20.79 -13.44
CA VAL A 33 -14.30 20.72 -13.96
C VAL A 33 -15.30 20.78 -12.81
N ALA A 34 -15.09 20.05 -11.71
CA ALA A 34 -15.96 20.08 -10.53
C ALA A 34 -16.06 21.48 -9.91
N MET A 35 -14.96 22.23 -9.87
CA MET A 35 -14.94 23.61 -9.38
C MET A 35 -15.67 24.56 -10.34
N LEU A 36 -15.43 24.44 -11.64
CA LEU A 36 -16.06 25.31 -12.65
C LEU A 36 -17.58 25.19 -12.68
N VAL A 37 -18.11 23.99 -12.44
CA VAL A 37 -19.56 23.75 -12.40
C VAL A 37 -20.17 23.93 -11.01
N GLY A 38 -19.38 24.34 -10.01
CA GLY A 38 -19.85 24.63 -8.65
C GLY A 38 -20.18 23.40 -7.79
N VAL A 39 -19.68 22.21 -8.15
CA VAL A 39 -19.79 21.01 -7.29
C VAL A 39 -18.84 21.09 -6.09
N VAL A 40 -17.73 21.82 -6.24
CA VAL A 40 -16.70 22.02 -5.21
C VAL A 40 -16.35 23.49 -5.13
N GLY A 41 -16.25 24.04 -3.92
CA GLY A 41 -15.80 25.41 -3.65
C GLY A 41 -14.32 25.52 -3.26
N TRP A 42 -13.83 26.75 -3.17
CA TRP A 42 -12.45 27.05 -2.70
C TRP A 42 -12.20 26.61 -1.25
N ALA A 43 -13.22 26.63 -0.40
CA ALA A 43 -13.11 26.16 0.98
C ALA A 43 -12.84 24.64 1.04
N ASP A 44 -13.49 23.87 0.15
CA ASP A 44 -13.30 22.41 0.08
C ASP A 44 -11.87 22.05 -0.30
N LEU A 45 -11.20 22.86 -1.14
CA LEU A 45 -9.79 22.67 -1.46
C LEU A 45 -8.91 22.75 -0.21
N GLY A 46 -9.16 23.71 0.68
CA GLY A 46 -8.43 23.85 1.94
C GLY A 46 -8.67 22.65 2.88
N THR A 47 -9.92 22.21 3.00
CA THR A 47 -10.30 21.02 3.78
C THR A 47 -9.62 19.77 3.26
N VAL A 48 -9.75 19.51 1.95
CA VAL A 48 -9.14 18.33 1.31
C VAL A 48 -7.63 18.37 1.42
N TRP A 49 -7.00 19.52 1.18
CA TRP A 49 -5.56 19.67 1.35
C TRP A 49 -5.13 19.31 2.77
N GLY A 50 -5.84 19.84 3.78
CA GLY A 50 -5.60 19.56 5.20
C GLY A 50 -5.66 18.07 5.56
N ILE A 51 -6.47 17.29 4.84
CA ILE A 51 -6.59 15.84 5.04
C ILE A 51 -5.43 15.07 4.38
N VAL A 52 -5.03 15.45 3.17
CA VAL A 52 -4.19 14.57 2.31
C VAL A 52 -2.72 14.95 2.21
N TRP A 53 -2.34 16.20 2.53
CA TRP A 53 -0.99 16.70 2.25
C TRP A 53 0.10 15.89 2.97
N ASP A 54 -0.12 15.62 4.26
CA ASP A 54 0.84 14.91 5.11
C ASP A 54 1.02 13.47 4.61
N ALA A 55 -0.09 12.79 4.33
CA ALA A 55 -0.09 11.45 3.74
C ALA A 55 0.66 11.40 2.40
N THR A 56 0.38 12.37 1.53
CA THR A 56 0.93 12.47 0.18
C THR A 56 2.45 12.66 0.20
N PHE A 57 2.95 13.63 0.97
CA PHE A 57 4.39 13.90 1.03
C PHE A 57 5.15 12.82 1.82
N THR A 58 4.52 12.21 2.82
CA THR A 58 5.06 11.03 3.49
C THR A 58 5.28 9.90 2.50
N PHE A 59 4.28 9.58 1.67
CA PHE A 59 4.39 8.53 0.67
C PHE A 59 5.52 8.81 -0.33
N VAL A 60 5.61 10.04 -0.85
CA VAL A 60 6.73 10.44 -1.74
C VAL A 60 8.09 10.26 -1.06
N GLY A 61 8.21 10.68 0.21
CA GLY A 61 9.44 10.51 0.99
C GLY A 61 9.84 9.04 1.17
N LEU A 62 8.88 8.17 1.53
CA LEU A 62 9.10 6.73 1.67
C LEU A 62 9.53 6.07 0.35
N ILE A 63 8.90 6.45 -0.77
CA ILE A 63 9.28 5.91 -2.07
C ILE A 63 10.67 6.39 -2.49
N ILE A 64 11.03 7.65 -2.23
CA ILE A 64 12.39 8.14 -2.46
C ILE A 64 13.41 7.33 -1.63
N ILE A 65 13.12 7.10 -0.34
CA ILE A 65 13.97 6.25 0.51
C ILE A 65 14.09 4.86 -0.11
N SER A 66 12.97 4.24 -0.48
CA SER A 66 12.92 2.90 -1.06
C SER A 66 13.71 2.82 -2.37
N LEU A 67 13.56 3.77 -3.29
CA LEU A 67 14.29 3.81 -4.56
C LEU A 67 15.81 3.96 -4.34
N ILE A 68 16.24 4.79 -3.38
CA ILE A 68 17.66 4.93 -3.05
C ILE A 68 18.21 3.61 -2.49
N LEU A 69 17.46 2.93 -1.61
CA LEU A 69 17.85 1.64 -1.05
C LEU A 69 17.90 0.55 -2.13
N ASP A 70 16.98 0.55 -3.08
CA ASP A 70 16.99 -0.38 -4.21
C ASP A 70 18.20 -0.17 -5.11
N GLU A 71 18.50 1.08 -5.48
CA GLU A 71 19.69 1.41 -6.26
C GLU A 71 21.00 1.06 -5.53
N ALA A 72 21.01 1.14 -4.20
CA ALA A 72 22.14 0.66 -3.39
C ALA A 72 22.24 -0.87 -3.32
N GLY A 73 21.19 -1.61 -3.71
CA GLY A 73 21.15 -3.06 -3.75
C GLY A 73 20.53 -3.72 -2.51
N PHE A 74 19.84 -2.96 -1.66
CA PHE A 74 19.30 -3.45 -0.38
C PHE A 74 18.27 -4.59 -0.56
N PHE A 75 17.30 -4.42 -1.46
CA PHE A 75 16.25 -5.42 -1.66
C PHE A 75 16.76 -6.68 -2.36
N ALA A 76 17.67 -6.54 -3.33
CA ALA A 76 18.35 -7.68 -3.96
C ALA A 76 19.20 -8.47 -2.94
N TRP A 77 19.91 -7.75 -2.07
CA TRP A 77 20.66 -8.36 -0.96
C TRP A 77 19.74 -9.15 -0.01
N ALA A 78 18.59 -8.59 0.36
CA ALA A 78 17.63 -9.24 1.25
C ALA A 78 17.01 -10.49 0.58
N ALA A 79 16.58 -10.36 -0.68
CA ALA A 79 16.01 -11.46 -1.45
C ALA A 79 17.01 -12.61 -1.64
N LEU A 80 18.29 -12.33 -1.88
CA LEU A 80 19.33 -13.36 -1.97
C LEU A 80 19.64 -14.07 -0.65
N HIS A 81 19.49 -13.39 0.49
CA HIS A 81 19.57 -14.03 1.82
C HIS A 81 18.41 -14.98 2.04
N VAL A 82 17.19 -14.51 1.78
CA VAL A 82 15.96 -15.30 1.90
C VAL A 82 16.01 -16.52 0.96
N ALA A 83 16.45 -16.33 -0.28
CA ALA A 83 16.67 -17.41 -1.25
C ALA A 83 17.67 -18.46 -0.75
N ARG A 84 18.68 -18.08 0.05
CA ARG A 84 19.61 -19.03 0.66
C ARG A 84 19.07 -19.69 1.91
N TRP A 85 18.32 -18.98 2.74
CA TRP A 85 17.67 -19.53 3.94
C TRP A 85 16.67 -20.63 3.61
N GLY A 86 16.07 -20.60 2.42
CA GLY A 86 15.26 -21.72 1.93
C GLY A 86 16.05 -23.03 1.76
N GLY A 87 17.39 -22.98 1.71
CA GLY A 87 18.26 -24.15 1.78
C GLY A 87 18.06 -25.15 0.64
N GLY A 88 17.59 -24.67 -0.52
CA GLY A 88 17.30 -25.50 -1.68
C GLY A 88 15.95 -26.21 -1.60
N ASN A 89 15.10 -25.88 -0.62
CA ASN A 89 13.77 -26.43 -0.47
C ASN A 89 12.72 -25.36 -0.78
N GLY A 90 11.99 -25.50 -1.89
CA GLY A 90 11.00 -24.50 -2.33
C GLY A 90 9.85 -24.33 -1.34
N ARG A 91 9.48 -25.40 -0.62
CA ARG A 91 8.45 -25.38 0.44
C ARG A 91 8.87 -24.55 1.65
N ARG A 92 10.17 -24.41 1.91
CA ARG A 92 10.71 -23.47 2.91
C ARG A 92 10.84 -22.06 2.33
N LEU A 93 11.24 -21.94 1.07
CA LEU A 93 11.42 -20.65 0.40
C LEU A 93 10.11 -19.87 0.27
N PHE A 94 9.01 -20.53 -0.07
CA PHE A 94 7.71 -19.90 -0.28
C PHE A 94 7.23 -19.03 0.90
N PRO A 95 7.09 -19.56 2.13
CA PRO A 95 6.72 -18.73 3.27
C PRO A 95 7.78 -17.66 3.57
N LEU A 96 9.07 -17.92 3.38
CA LEU A 96 10.12 -16.91 3.62
C LEU A 96 10.02 -15.70 2.67
N VAL A 97 9.66 -15.93 1.41
CA VAL A 97 9.44 -14.83 0.44
C VAL A 97 8.20 -14.02 0.81
N ILE A 98 7.12 -14.68 1.27
CA ILE A 98 5.93 -14.00 1.78
C ILE A 98 6.30 -13.16 3.01
N LEU A 99 7.05 -13.70 3.96
CA LEU A 99 7.52 -12.97 5.15
C LEU A 99 8.39 -11.76 4.77
N LEU A 100 9.28 -11.91 3.78
CA LEU A 100 10.07 -10.79 3.26
C LEU A 100 9.17 -9.70 2.67
N GLY A 101 8.18 -10.08 1.86
CA GLY A 101 7.20 -9.15 1.30
C GLY A 101 6.40 -8.42 2.39
N ALA A 102 6.02 -9.13 3.46
CA ALA A 102 5.30 -8.54 4.58
C ALA A 102 6.14 -7.53 5.37
N VAL A 103 7.41 -7.84 5.61
CA VAL A 103 8.34 -6.88 6.25
C VAL A 103 8.52 -5.65 5.36
N ILE A 104 8.72 -5.82 4.05
CA ILE A 104 8.89 -4.68 3.15
C ILE A 104 7.62 -3.83 3.10
N ALA A 105 6.44 -4.43 2.98
CA ALA A 105 5.16 -3.72 2.96
C ALA A 105 4.91 -2.93 4.25
N ALA A 106 5.29 -3.49 5.41
CA ALA A 106 5.14 -2.82 6.69
C ALA A 106 5.96 -1.51 6.79
N PHE A 107 7.17 -1.47 6.21
CA PHE A 107 8.10 -0.33 6.39
C PHE A 107 8.24 0.59 5.16
N PHE A 108 7.93 0.12 3.95
CA PHE A 108 8.22 0.83 2.69
C PHE A 108 6.98 1.05 1.82
N ALA A 109 5.80 0.98 2.43
CA ALA A 109 4.52 0.92 1.75
C ALA A 109 4.32 -0.34 0.88
N ASN A 110 3.05 -0.64 0.58
CA ASN A 110 2.65 -1.73 -0.30
C ASN A 110 3.27 -1.59 -1.71
N ASP A 111 3.39 -0.38 -2.26
CA ASP A 111 4.05 -0.11 -3.54
C ASP A 111 5.52 -0.58 -3.55
N GLY A 112 6.27 -0.32 -2.48
CA GLY A 112 7.66 -0.77 -2.36
C GLY A 112 7.77 -2.30 -2.43
N ALA A 113 6.89 -3.02 -1.75
CA ALA A 113 6.84 -4.48 -1.79
C ALA A 113 6.41 -5.01 -3.16
N ALA A 114 5.35 -4.46 -3.76
CA ALA A 114 4.85 -4.95 -5.04
C ALA A 114 5.86 -4.67 -6.18
N LEU A 115 6.37 -3.44 -6.27
CA LEU A 115 7.11 -2.94 -7.42
C LEU A 115 8.61 -3.26 -7.39
N LEU A 116 9.22 -3.33 -6.22
CA LEU A 116 10.66 -3.61 -6.09
C LEU A 116 10.92 -5.09 -5.82
N LEU A 117 10.24 -5.67 -4.84
CA LEU A 117 10.52 -7.06 -4.45
C LEU A 117 10.10 -8.05 -5.53
N THR A 118 8.91 -7.92 -6.12
CA THR A 118 8.43 -8.91 -7.10
C THR A 118 9.36 -9.11 -8.29
N PRO A 119 9.85 -8.07 -9.00
CA PRO A 119 10.77 -8.28 -10.11
C PRO A 119 12.12 -8.86 -9.67
N ILE A 120 12.59 -8.54 -8.45
CA ILE A 120 13.81 -9.12 -7.88
C ILE A 120 13.61 -10.63 -7.63
N VAL A 121 12.50 -11.00 -7.00
CA VAL A 121 12.14 -12.39 -6.76
C VAL A 121 11.98 -13.13 -8.09
N LEU A 122 11.27 -12.56 -9.07
CA LEU A 122 11.14 -13.13 -10.40
C LEU A 122 12.51 -13.38 -11.05
N ALA A 123 13.42 -12.41 -11.02
CA ALA A 123 14.77 -12.57 -11.57
C ALA A 123 15.54 -13.72 -10.91
N ILE A 124 15.41 -13.87 -9.58
CA ILE A 124 16.01 -14.99 -8.84
C ILE A 124 15.37 -16.32 -9.27
N LEU A 125 14.05 -16.40 -9.36
CA LEU A 125 13.33 -17.63 -9.73
C LEU A 125 13.66 -18.09 -11.16
N LEU A 126 13.79 -17.15 -12.10
CA LEU A 126 14.22 -17.43 -13.47
C LEU A 126 15.65 -17.98 -13.52
N ARG A 127 16.58 -17.39 -12.75
CA ARG A 127 17.95 -17.90 -12.63
C ARG A 127 18.00 -19.30 -12.01
N LEU A 128 17.10 -19.59 -11.08
CA LEU A 128 16.95 -20.90 -10.44
C LEU A 128 16.18 -21.92 -11.30
N ASN A 129 15.81 -21.58 -12.54
CA ASN A 129 15.04 -22.41 -13.46
C ASN A 129 13.74 -22.97 -12.84
N PHE A 130 13.02 -22.14 -12.06
CA PHE A 130 11.73 -22.54 -11.51
C PHE A 130 10.73 -22.85 -12.64
N PRO A 131 9.90 -23.90 -12.51
CA PRO A 131 8.85 -24.17 -13.48
C PRO A 131 7.87 -22.99 -13.53
N PRO A 132 7.25 -22.69 -14.68
CA PRO A 132 6.37 -21.53 -14.83
C PRO A 132 5.24 -21.43 -13.79
N ALA A 133 4.62 -22.55 -13.44
CA ALA A 133 3.59 -22.61 -12.39
C ALA A 133 4.14 -22.22 -11.01
N GLY A 134 5.33 -22.73 -10.66
CA GLY A 134 6.02 -22.37 -9.43
C GLY A 134 6.42 -20.90 -9.42
N ALA A 135 6.99 -20.38 -10.51
CA ALA A 135 7.32 -18.95 -10.61
C ALA A 135 6.08 -18.07 -10.41
N MET A 136 4.96 -18.43 -11.05
CA MET A 136 3.68 -17.73 -10.92
C MET A 136 3.19 -17.71 -9.47
N ALA A 137 3.26 -18.84 -8.76
CA ALA A 137 2.89 -18.92 -7.34
C ALA A 137 3.63 -17.87 -6.48
N PHE A 138 4.94 -17.75 -6.66
CA PHE A 138 5.74 -16.79 -5.92
C PHE A 138 5.46 -15.33 -6.33
N ILE A 139 5.32 -15.07 -7.63
CA ILE A 139 5.00 -13.74 -8.15
C ILE A 139 3.67 -13.25 -7.56
N VAL A 140 2.63 -14.07 -7.65
CA VAL A 140 1.31 -13.78 -7.09
C VAL A 140 1.39 -13.61 -5.58
N ALA A 141 2.12 -14.47 -4.87
CA ALA A 141 2.31 -14.34 -3.44
C ALA A 141 2.96 -13.00 -3.05
N CYS A 142 3.99 -12.55 -3.77
CA CYS A 142 4.61 -11.24 -3.58
C CYS A 142 3.62 -10.09 -3.82
N GLY A 143 2.83 -10.17 -4.89
CA GLY A 143 1.83 -9.15 -5.20
C GLY A 143 0.71 -9.09 -4.16
N PHE A 144 0.24 -10.23 -3.65
CA PHE A 144 -0.84 -10.33 -2.66
C PHE A 144 -0.40 -9.95 -1.26
N VAL A 145 0.78 -10.41 -0.83
CA VAL A 145 1.29 -10.09 0.50
C VAL A 145 1.46 -8.57 0.66
N ALA A 146 1.90 -7.87 -0.39
CA ALA A 146 2.09 -6.43 -0.39
C ALA A 146 0.87 -5.65 0.13
N ASP A 147 -0.36 -6.05 -0.26
CA ASP A 147 -1.59 -5.38 0.17
C ASP A 147 -2.20 -6.03 1.44
N THR A 148 -2.11 -7.36 1.59
CA THR A 148 -2.70 -8.03 2.77
C THR A 148 -1.95 -7.75 4.07
N THR A 149 -0.69 -7.32 3.99
CA THR A 149 0.16 -7.09 5.16
C THR A 149 0.74 -5.67 5.24
N SER A 150 0.16 -4.72 4.51
CA SER A 150 0.42 -3.29 4.64
C SER A 150 -0.40 -2.62 5.75
N LEU A 151 -0.91 -3.39 6.71
CA LEU A 151 -1.74 -2.90 7.81
C LEU A 151 -0.99 -2.34 9.04
N PRO A 152 0.22 -2.81 9.43
CA PRO A 152 0.67 -2.71 10.83
C PRO A 152 1.04 -1.30 11.29
N LEU A 153 1.55 -0.44 10.39
CA LEU A 153 1.95 0.93 10.71
C LEU A 153 1.16 1.92 9.87
N VAL A 154 1.07 3.15 10.36
CA VAL A 154 0.44 4.26 9.62
C VAL A 154 1.13 4.45 8.27
N ILE A 155 2.45 4.31 8.22
CA ILE A 155 3.26 4.45 7.00
C ILE A 155 3.21 3.23 6.05
N SER A 156 2.56 2.14 6.43
CA SER A 156 2.55 0.90 5.64
C SER A 156 1.69 1.02 4.36
N ASN A 157 0.78 1.99 4.28
CA ASN A 157 0.05 2.33 3.06
C ASN A 157 -0.45 3.77 3.12
N LEU A 158 -0.59 4.44 1.98
CA LEU A 158 -1.15 5.79 1.90
C LEU A 158 -2.57 5.86 2.51
N VAL A 159 -3.39 4.83 2.31
CA VAL A 159 -4.76 4.79 2.86
C VAL A 159 -4.80 4.75 4.39
N ASN A 160 -3.77 4.15 5.01
CA ASN A 160 -3.61 4.12 6.46
C ASN A 160 -3.31 5.52 6.98
N ILE A 161 -2.39 6.25 6.33
CA ILE A 161 -2.02 7.61 6.72
C ILE A 161 -3.23 8.54 6.60
N VAL A 162 -3.96 8.47 5.49
CA VAL A 162 -5.17 9.28 5.27
C VAL A 162 -6.21 9.02 6.37
N THR A 163 -6.47 7.74 6.69
CA THR A 163 -7.46 7.39 7.71
C THR A 163 -7.01 7.83 9.11
N ALA A 164 -5.75 7.56 9.46
CA ALA A 164 -5.20 7.96 10.75
C ALA A 164 -5.20 9.49 10.93
N ASN A 165 -4.84 10.24 9.89
CA ASN A 165 -4.88 11.70 9.92
C ASN A 165 -6.31 12.24 9.99
N TYR A 166 -7.26 11.67 9.25
CA TYR A 166 -8.66 12.11 9.31
C TYR A 166 -9.26 11.94 10.71
N PHE A 167 -9.07 10.76 11.32
CA PHE A 167 -9.60 10.45 12.66
C PHE A 167 -8.65 10.81 13.80
N GLN A 168 -7.53 11.49 13.52
CA GLN A 168 -6.52 11.91 14.50
C GLN A 168 -6.00 10.75 15.38
N ILE A 169 -5.81 9.58 14.78
CA ILE A 169 -5.28 8.39 15.45
C ILE A 169 -3.77 8.54 15.57
N SER A 170 -3.25 8.52 16.79
CA SER A 170 -1.81 8.58 17.03
C SER A 170 -1.10 7.33 16.47
N PHE A 171 0.17 7.50 16.06
CA PHE A 171 0.98 6.40 15.53
C PHE A 171 1.05 5.20 16.49
N GLY A 172 1.16 5.47 17.79
CA GLY A 172 1.18 4.45 18.84
C GLY A 172 -0.14 3.69 18.99
N ARG A 173 -1.28 4.39 19.01
CA ARG A 173 -2.60 3.75 19.08
C ARG A 173 -2.85 2.89 17.84
N TYR A 174 -2.56 3.44 16.66
CA TYR A 174 -2.70 2.71 15.41
C TYR A 174 -1.89 1.41 15.43
N ALA A 175 -0.61 1.47 15.79
CA ALA A 175 0.26 0.30 15.84
C ALA A 175 -0.21 -0.73 16.88
N ALA A 176 -0.67 -0.30 18.05
CA ALA A 176 -1.18 -1.20 19.10
C ALA A 176 -2.41 -2.01 18.63
N VAL A 177 -3.26 -1.42 17.78
CA VAL A 177 -4.40 -2.11 17.18
C VAL A 177 -3.95 -2.97 16.00
N MET A 178 -3.22 -2.39 15.05
CA MET A 178 -3.03 -2.98 13.73
C MET A 178 -1.86 -3.95 13.64
N VAL A 179 -0.84 -3.88 14.52
CA VAL A 179 0.25 -4.87 14.52
C VAL A 179 -0.27 -6.27 14.83
N PRO A 180 -1.05 -6.52 15.92
CA PRO A 180 -1.61 -7.85 16.17
C PRO A 180 -2.58 -8.31 15.07
N VAL A 181 -3.43 -7.42 14.57
CA VAL A 181 -4.35 -7.71 13.46
C VAL A 181 -3.58 -8.08 12.19
N ASN A 182 -2.48 -7.40 11.90
CA ASN A 182 -1.62 -7.71 10.76
C ASN A 182 -0.94 -9.08 10.89
N LEU A 183 -0.53 -9.50 12.08
CA LEU A 183 0.02 -10.85 12.28
C LEU A 183 -1.01 -11.94 11.93
N VAL A 184 -2.28 -11.71 12.28
CA VAL A 184 -3.38 -12.60 11.88
C VAL A 184 -3.62 -12.54 10.38
N SER A 185 -3.59 -11.35 9.76
CA SER A 185 -3.68 -11.19 8.31
C SER A 185 -2.56 -11.93 7.57
N LEU A 186 -1.32 -11.78 8.01
CA LEU A 186 -0.16 -12.49 7.47
C LEU A 186 -0.30 -14.01 7.62
N ALA A 187 -0.74 -14.49 8.78
CA ALA A 187 -0.97 -15.92 9.00
C ALA A 187 -2.07 -16.45 8.06
N ALA A 188 -3.18 -15.73 7.91
CA ALA A 188 -4.25 -16.07 6.99
C ALA A 188 -3.76 -16.08 5.53
N THR A 189 -3.01 -15.04 5.12
CA THR A 189 -2.39 -14.95 3.79
C THR A 189 -1.46 -16.13 3.52
N LEU A 190 -0.59 -16.49 4.48
CA LEU A 190 0.29 -17.65 4.37
C LEU A 190 -0.50 -18.94 4.18
N VAL A 191 -1.53 -19.17 4.99
CA VAL A 191 -2.35 -20.39 4.93
C VAL A 191 -3.09 -20.47 3.60
N VAL A 192 -3.78 -19.39 3.18
CA VAL A 192 -4.60 -19.40 1.96
C VAL A 192 -3.72 -19.53 0.71
N LEU A 193 -2.61 -18.80 0.63
CA LEU A 193 -1.65 -18.94 -0.47
C LEU A 193 -1.01 -20.32 -0.49
N TRP A 194 -0.70 -20.90 0.69
CA TRP A 194 -0.15 -22.26 0.77
C TRP A 194 -1.15 -23.31 0.30
N VAL A 195 -2.41 -23.20 0.70
CA VAL A 195 -3.47 -24.13 0.26
C VAL A 195 -3.69 -24.01 -1.25
N TYR A 196 -3.66 -22.79 -1.79
CA TYR A 196 -3.92 -22.55 -3.22
C TYR A 196 -2.73 -22.93 -4.11
N PHE A 197 -1.50 -22.52 -3.76
CA PHE A 197 -0.31 -22.65 -4.61
C PHE A 197 0.74 -23.64 -4.09
N GLY A 198 0.63 -24.17 -2.86
CA GLY A 198 1.69 -24.99 -2.25
C GLY A 198 2.01 -26.28 -3.01
N ARG A 199 1.11 -26.73 -3.90
CA ARG A 199 1.34 -27.86 -4.81
C ARG A 199 2.18 -27.48 -6.04
N ASP A 200 2.13 -26.23 -6.47
CA ASP A 200 2.90 -25.70 -7.61
C ASP A 200 4.32 -25.30 -7.21
N VAL A 201 4.57 -25.14 -5.90
CA VAL A 201 5.89 -24.84 -5.34
C VAL A 201 6.83 -26.03 -5.56
N PRO A 202 7.98 -25.85 -6.25
CA PRO A 202 8.89 -26.95 -6.51
C PRO A 202 9.49 -27.49 -5.21
N ALA A 203 9.71 -28.81 -5.17
CA ALA A 203 10.26 -29.47 -3.99
C ALA A 203 11.69 -29.00 -3.68
N SER A 204 12.50 -28.79 -4.73
CA SER A 204 13.89 -28.37 -4.59
C SER A 204 14.33 -27.35 -5.66
N TYR A 205 15.37 -26.59 -5.35
CA TYR A 205 16.04 -25.67 -6.30
C TYR A 205 17.55 -25.61 -6.05
N ALA A 206 18.31 -25.24 -7.08
CA ALA A 206 19.77 -25.22 -7.04
C ALA A 206 20.31 -23.98 -6.33
N VAL A 207 20.62 -24.09 -5.02
CA VAL A 207 21.20 -22.97 -4.23
C VAL A 207 22.56 -22.51 -4.77
N GLY A 208 23.31 -23.43 -5.38
CA GLY A 208 24.66 -23.16 -5.92
C GLY A 208 24.68 -22.09 -7.01
N ASP A 209 23.57 -21.90 -7.73
CA ASP A 209 23.45 -20.95 -8.84
C ASP A 209 23.15 -19.52 -8.37
N LEU A 210 22.95 -19.31 -7.05
CA LEU A 210 22.73 -17.98 -6.49
C LEU A 210 24.05 -17.21 -6.37
N GLU A 211 24.06 -15.97 -6.87
CA GLU A 211 25.14 -15.01 -6.60
C GLU A 211 25.27 -14.75 -5.09
N LYS A 212 26.49 -14.56 -4.56
CA LYS A 212 26.67 -14.24 -3.13
C LYS A 212 25.97 -12.91 -2.81
N PRO A 213 25.27 -12.77 -1.66
CA PRO A 213 24.49 -11.56 -1.38
C PRO A 213 25.35 -10.29 -1.33
N SER A 214 26.64 -10.40 -1.00
CA SER A 214 27.58 -9.28 -1.01
C SER A 214 27.74 -8.64 -2.39
N PHE A 215 27.55 -9.39 -3.48
CA PHE A 215 27.63 -8.84 -4.85
C PHE A 215 26.40 -7.98 -5.22
N ALA A 216 25.30 -8.10 -4.50
CA ALA A 216 24.14 -7.25 -4.72
C ALA A 216 24.36 -5.81 -4.23
N ILE A 217 25.28 -5.60 -3.28
CA ILE A 217 25.54 -4.28 -2.69
C ILE A 217 26.32 -3.42 -3.68
N LYS A 218 25.68 -2.38 -4.22
CA LYS A 218 26.27 -1.45 -5.19
C LYS A 218 26.88 -0.22 -4.51
N ASP A 219 26.19 0.35 -3.51
CA ASP A 219 26.70 1.48 -2.73
C ASP A 219 26.80 1.11 -1.25
N ASN A 220 28.03 0.89 -0.78
CA ASN A 220 28.30 0.47 0.59
C ASN A 220 27.89 1.51 1.64
N ALA A 221 27.95 2.80 1.34
CA ALA A 221 27.64 3.79 2.36
C ALA A 221 26.14 3.98 2.52
N VAL A 222 25.39 4.00 1.41
CA VAL A 222 23.93 4.01 1.46
C VAL A 222 23.43 2.74 2.14
N PHE A 223 23.98 1.59 1.78
CA PHE A 223 23.63 0.30 2.38
C PHE A 223 23.90 0.27 3.90
N ARG A 224 25.06 0.77 4.36
CA ARG A 224 25.38 0.85 5.79
C ARG A 224 24.54 1.88 6.54
N ALA A 225 24.21 2.99 5.89
CA ALA A 225 23.35 4.04 6.46
C ALA A 225 21.89 3.60 6.57
N ALA A 226 21.43 2.67 5.73
CA ALA A 226 20.05 2.20 5.71
C ALA A 226 19.58 1.71 7.08
N PHE A 227 20.33 0.80 7.73
CA PHE A 227 19.94 0.20 9.00
C PHE A 227 19.74 1.23 10.14
N PRO A 228 20.73 2.08 10.48
CA PRO A 228 20.54 3.08 11.53
C PRO A 228 19.49 4.13 11.12
N LEU A 229 19.42 4.54 9.85
CA LEU A 229 18.43 5.50 9.40
C LEU A 229 17.01 4.97 9.56
N LEU A 230 16.73 3.73 9.14
CA LEU A 230 15.42 3.12 9.26
C LEU A 230 15.03 2.90 10.73
N GLY A 231 15.99 2.49 11.57
CA GLY A 231 15.77 2.37 13.02
C GLY A 231 15.43 3.70 13.67
N VAL A 232 16.19 4.75 13.36
CA VAL A 232 15.94 6.12 13.85
C VAL A 232 14.61 6.65 13.31
N LEU A 233 14.30 6.44 12.04
CA LEU A 233 13.05 6.86 11.42
C LEU A 233 11.84 6.23 12.12
N LEU A 234 11.90 4.92 12.40
CA LEU A 234 10.84 4.21 13.12
C LEU A 234 10.66 4.79 14.53
N VAL A 235 11.75 4.95 15.29
CA VAL A 235 11.70 5.54 16.64
C VAL A 235 11.17 6.98 16.58
N ALA A 236 11.58 7.75 15.58
CA ALA A 236 11.14 9.12 15.40
C ALA A 236 9.62 9.20 15.22
N TYR A 237 8.99 8.32 14.43
CA TYR A 237 7.52 8.32 14.30
C TYR A 237 6.79 8.18 15.64
N PHE A 238 7.27 7.31 16.54
CA PHE A 238 6.68 7.18 17.87
C PHE A 238 7.01 8.38 18.77
N ALA A 239 8.24 8.88 18.71
CA ALA A 239 8.70 9.97 19.58
C ALA A 239 8.07 11.32 19.21
N THR A 240 7.80 11.56 17.92
CA THR A 240 7.27 12.84 17.42
C THR A 240 5.74 12.87 17.37
N ALA A 241 5.07 11.72 17.41
CA ALA A 241 3.61 11.65 17.39
C ALA A 241 2.94 12.44 18.54
N PRO A 242 3.39 12.36 19.81
CA PRO A 242 2.83 13.17 20.90
C PRO A 242 3.07 14.67 20.75
N LEU A 243 4.07 15.06 19.95
CA LEU A 243 4.42 16.46 19.69
C LEU A 243 3.58 17.07 18.55
N GLY A 244 2.70 16.27 17.91
CA GLY A 244 1.89 16.72 16.77
C GLY A 244 2.71 17.03 15.52
N ILE A 245 3.95 16.54 15.42
CA ILE A 245 4.79 16.76 14.24
C ILE A 245 4.27 15.86 13.10
N PRO A 246 3.90 16.43 11.94
CA PRO A 246 3.45 15.67 10.78
C PRO A 246 4.46 14.62 10.32
N ILE A 247 3.96 13.45 9.91
CA ILE A 247 4.77 12.30 9.48
C ILE A 247 5.63 12.67 8.26
N ALA A 248 5.14 13.57 7.40
CA ALA A 248 5.83 14.04 6.21
C ALA A 248 7.14 14.76 6.54
N PHE A 249 7.22 15.50 7.65
CA PHE A 249 8.45 16.18 8.04
C PHE A 249 9.50 15.21 8.56
N VAL A 250 9.08 14.21 9.35
CA VAL A 250 9.97 13.16 9.85
C VAL A 250 10.53 12.33 8.68
N THR A 251 9.63 11.89 7.80
CA THR A 251 9.98 11.10 6.61
C THR A 251 10.83 11.91 5.64
N GLY A 252 10.45 13.17 5.39
CA GLY A 252 11.16 14.08 4.50
C GLY A 252 12.58 14.37 4.99
N ALA A 253 12.77 14.56 6.29
CA ALA A 253 14.10 14.71 6.89
C ALA A 253 14.95 13.45 6.67
N ALA A 254 14.40 12.26 6.90
CA ALA A 254 15.12 11.00 6.65
C ALA A 254 15.45 10.80 5.17
N ALA A 255 14.52 11.13 4.26
CA ALA A 255 14.76 11.09 2.82
C ALA A 255 15.88 12.06 2.41
N LEU A 256 15.88 13.29 2.93
CA LEU A 256 16.93 14.28 2.68
C LEU A 256 18.30 13.81 3.18
N VAL A 257 18.37 13.21 4.38
CA VAL A 257 19.60 12.62 4.91
C VAL A 257 20.11 11.53 3.98
N LEU A 258 19.24 10.63 3.53
CA LEU A 258 19.64 9.54 2.63
C LEU A 258 20.07 10.06 1.25
N ILE A 259 19.38 11.07 0.72
CA ILE A 259 19.76 11.79 -0.51
C ILE A 259 21.15 12.41 -0.36
N ALA A 260 21.44 13.05 0.77
CA ALA A 260 22.74 13.67 1.02
C ALA A 260 23.87 12.64 1.06
N ILE A 261 23.61 11.46 1.64
CA ILE A 261 24.55 10.34 1.68
C ILE A 261 24.77 9.75 0.28
N ALA A 262 23.68 9.48 -0.44
CA ALA A 262 23.71 8.92 -1.80
C ALA A 262 24.40 9.87 -2.79
N GLY A 263 24.07 11.16 -2.71
CA GLY A 263 24.65 12.23 -3.52
C GLY A 263 26.04 12.67 -3.07
N ARG A 264 26.60 12.09 -2.00
CA ARG A 264 27.94 12.40 -1.46
C ARG A 264 28.16 13.90 -1.23
N TRP A 265 27.19 14.58 -0.63
CA TRP A 265 27.24 16.04 -0.48
C TRP A 265 28.47 16.50 0.31
N THR A 266 28.93 15.72 1.29
CA THR A 266 30.14 16.03 2.07
C THR A 266 31.44 15.98 1.27
N THR A 267 31.49 15.23 0.16
CA THR A 267 32.66 15.12 -0.71
C THR A 267 32.45 15.77 -2.09
N GLY A 268 31.39 16.59 -2.23
CA GLY A 268 31.06 17.27 -3.47
C GLY A 268 30.67 16.33 -4.62
N GLY A 269 30.05 15.18 -4.32
CA GLY A 269 29.61 14.20 -5.33
C GLY A 269 30.65 13.14 -5.69
N LYS A 270 31.89 13.24 -5.18
CA LYS A 270 32.94 12.26 -5.49
C LYS A 270 32.61 10.89 -4.90
N GLY A 271 32.53 9.88 -5.76
CA GLY A 271 32.22 8.50 -5.38
C GLY A 271 30.73 8.22 -5.19
N ALA A 272 29.84 9.06 -5.75
CA ALA A 272 28.41 8.78 -5.77
C ALA A 272 28.13 7.67 -6.79
N VAL A 273 27.57 6.55 -6.32
CA VAL A 273 27.16 5.43 -7.18
C VAL A 273 25.67 5.54 -7.52
N VAL A 274 24.85 5.96 -6.56
CA VAL A 274 23.42 6.15 -6.73
C VAL A 274 23.13 7.50 -7.39
N SER A 275 22.38 7.49 -8.50
CA SER A 275 21.96 8.72 -9.17
C SER A 275 20.74 9.34 -8.49
N VAL A 276 20.98 10.34 -7.64
CA VAL A 276 19.90 11.10 -6.96
C VAL A 276 18.95 11.75 -7.97
N SER A 277 19.49 12.27 -9.09
CA SER A 277 18.67 12.90 -10.15
C SER A 277 17.70 11.89 -10.79
N LYS A 278 18.15 10.66 -11.02
CA LYS A 278 17.30 9.58 -11.52
C LYS A 278 16.19 9.26 -10.51
N VAL A 279 16.55 9.04 -9.23
CA VAL A 279 15.58 8.74 -8.17
C VAL A 279 14.53 9.84 -8.05
N LEU A 280 14.95 11.11 -8.03
CA LEU A 280 14.01 12.23 -7.94
C LEU A 280 13.10 12.34 -9.17
N ARG A 281 13.53 11.91 -10.36
CA ARG A 281 12.64 11.85 -11.53
C ARG A 281 11.67 10.68 -11.50
N GLU A 282 12.09 9.55 -10.93
CA GLU A 282 11.29 8.33 -10.80
C GLU A 282 10.33 8.36 -9.61
N ALA A 283 10.55 9.27 -8.65
CA ALA A 283 9.64 9.48 -7.54
C ALA A 283 8.23 9.82 -8.04
N PRO A 284 7.17 9.35 -7.36
CA PRO A 284 5.81 9.37 -7.88
C PRO A 284 5.14 10.72 -7.66
N TRP A 285 5.69 11.80 -8.20
CA TRP A 285 5.16 13.18 -8.05
C TRP A 285 3.72 13.34 -8.53
N GLN A 286 3.28 12.49 -9.46
CA GLN A 286 1.90 12.49 -9.91
C GLN A 286 0.91 12.15 -8.79
N ILE A 287 1.33 11.43 -7.75
CA ILE A 287 0.48 11.15 -6.59
C ILE A 287 0.10 12.44 -5.87
N VAL A 288 0.96 13.47 -5.87
CA VAL A 288 0.61 14.77 -5.28
C VAL A 288 -0.58 15.40 -5.98
N LEU A 289 -0.52 15.46 -7.31
CA LEU A 289 -1.58 15.99 -8.15
C LEU A 289 -2.84 15.12 -8.08
N PHE A 290 -2.64 13.79 -8.07
CA PHE A 290 -3.71 12.81 -7.98
C PHE A 290 -4.46 12.92 -6.65
N SER A 291 -3.76 12.97 -5.51
CA SER A 291 -4.35 13.08 -4.19
C SER A 291 -5.20 14.34 -4.09
N ILE A 292 -4.70 15.49 -4.50
CA ILE A 292 -5.50 16.73 -4.50
C ILE A 292 -6.71 16.58 -5.42
N GLY A 293 -6.50 16.17 -6.67
CA GLY A 293 -7.56 16.12 -7.67
C GLY A 293 -8.66 15.11 -7.34
N MET A 294 -8.30 13.85 -7.09
CA MET A 294 -9.27 12.79 -6.84
C MET A 294 -9.99 12.99 -5.52
N TYR A 295 -9.31 13.40 -4.45
CA TYR A 295 -9.98 13.61 -3.17
C TYR A 295 -10.94 14.79 -3.24
N LEU A 296 -10.64 15.82 -4.02
CA LEU A 296 -11.56 16.93 -4.24
C LEU A 296 -12.80 16.50 -5.03
N VAL A 297 -12.62 15.69 -6.07
CA VAL A 297 -13.73 15.12 -6.85
C VAL A 297 -14.60 14.19 -5.98
N VAL A 298 -13.98 13.37 -5.13
CA VAL A 298 -14.68 12.50 -4.16
C VAL A 298 -15.41 13.33 -3.11
N TYR A 299 -14.80 14.38 -2.58
CA TYR A 299 -15.40 15.26 -1.59
C TYR A 299 -16.64 15.96 -2.17
N GLY A 300 -16.56 16.47 -3.40
CA GLY A 300 -17.70 17.02 -4.13
C GLY A 300 -18.81 15.99 -4.40
N LEU A 301 -18.45 14.73 -4.66
CA LEU A 301 -19.42 13.64 -4.75
C LEU A 301 -20.07 13.32 -3.39
N GLY A 302 -19.30 13.38 -2.31
CA GLY A 302 -19.77 13.25 -0.94
C GLY A 302 -20.82 14.30 -0.60
N ASN A 303 -20.51 15.57 -0.86
CA ASN A 303 -21.42 16.72 -0.69
C ASN A 303 -22.72 16.60 -1.53
N ALA A 304 -22.68 15.82 -2.61
CA ALA A 304 -23.83 15.57 -3.47
C ALA A 304 -24.71 14.38 -3.02
N GLY A 305 -24.49 13.86 -1.81
CA GLY A 305 -25.34 12.84 -1.16
C GLY A 305 -24.76 11.43 -1.11
N LEU A 306 -23.58 11.16 -1.71
CA LEU A 306 -22.94 9.85 -1.60
C LEU A 306 -22.59 9.52 -0.14
N THR A 307 -22.11 10.51 0.61
CA THR A 307 -21.74 10.33 2.02
C THR A 307 -22.95 9.96 2.87
N ASP A 308 -24.12 10.57 2.63
CA ASP A 308 -25.33 10.25 3.40
C ASP A 308 -25.85 8.84 3.10
N ILE A 309 -25.80 8.41 1.83
CA ILE A 309 -26.17 7.04 1.44
C ILE A 309 -25.22 6.03 2.10
N ALA A 310 -23.91 6.27 2.01
CA ALA A 310 -22.90 5.41 2.62
C ALA A 310 -23.06 5.36 4.14
N ALA A 311 -23.26 6.51 4.79
CA ALA A 311 -23.53 6.58 6.23
C ALA A 311 -24.78 5.80 6.63
N GLY A 312 -25.87 5.87 5.83
CA GLY A 312 -27.07 5.07 6.07
C GLY A 312 -26.82 3.56 6.04
N VAL A 313 -25.97 3.08 5.14
CA VAL A 313 -25.54 1.67 5.11
C VAL A 313 -24.76 1.32 6.38
N LEU A 314 -23.84 2.19 6.81
CA LEU A 314 -23.06 1.95 8.03
C LEU A 314 -23.93 1.96 9.28
N ILE A 315 -24.89 2.89 9.41
CA ILE A 315 -25.87 2.91 10.50
C ILE A 315 -26.65 1.60 10.53
N TRP A 316 -27.15 1.16 9.37
CA TRP A 316 -27.88 -0.12 9.28
C TRP A 316 -27.03 -1.31 9.72
N LEU A 317 -25.74 -1.33 9.41
CA LEU A 317 -24.81 -2.36 9.89
C LEU A 317 -24.58 -2.26 11.41
N ALA A 318 -24.44 -1.04 11.94
CA ALA A 318 -24.26 -0.78 13.36
C ALA A 318 -25.46 -1.25 14.20
N ASP A 319 -26.68 -1.10 13.69
CA ASP A 319 -27.91 -1.56 14.34
C ASP A 319 -27.98 -3.10 14.49
N LYS A 320 -27.14 -3.85 13.77
CA LYS A 320 -27.01 -5.32 13.89
C LYS A 320 -25.94 -5.77 14.88
N GLY A 321 -25.26 -4.82 15.52
CA GLY A 321 -24.22 -5.07 16.51
C GLY A 321 -22.80 -4.88 15.96
N THR A 322 -21.84 -4.75 16.88
CA THR A 322 -20.44 -4.39 16.56
C THR A 322 -19.77 -5.39 15.61
N PHE A 323 -20.09 -6.68 15.69
CA PHE A 323 -19.53 -7.69 14.79
C PHE A 323 -19.95 -7.44 13.33
N VAL A 324 -21.25 -7.25 13.10
CA VAL A 324 -21.80 -6.99 11.77
C VAL A 324 -21.33 -5.63 11.25
N ALA A 325 -21.22 -4.63 12.12
CA ALA A 325 -20.58 -3.36 11.80
C ALA A 325 -19.15 -3.52 11.30
N THR A 326 -18.28 -4.22 12.04
CA THR A 326 -16.87 -4.39 11.65
C THR A 326 -16.74 -5.17 10.35
N VAL A 327 -17.35 -6.35 10.27
CA VAL A 327 -17.23 -7.23 9.10
C VAL A 327 -17.91 -6.59 7.89
N GLY A 328 -19.13 -6.09 8.06
CA GLY A 328 -19.91 -5.45 7.01
C GLY A 328 -19.21 -4.22 6.43
N THR A 329 -18.71 -3.32 7.28
CA THR A 329 -17.96 -2.14 6.83
C THR A 329 -16.73 -2.54 6.03
N GLY A 330 -15.94 -3.50 6.54
CA GLY A 330 -14.74 -3.96 5.83
C GLY A 330 -15.03 -4.55 4.44
N PHE A 331 -16.09 -5.34 4.29
CA PHE A 331 -16.49 -5.89 2.99
C PHE A 331 -17.11 -4.84 2.05
N VAL A 332 -17.95 -3.94 2.56
CA VAL A 332 -18.52 -2.83 1.77
C VAL A 332 -17.41 -1.96 1.20
N VAL A 333 -16.45 -1.58 2.04
CA VAL A 333 -15.30 -0.77 1.65
C VAL A 333 -14.38 -1.54 0.69
N ALA A 334 -14.16 -2.84 0.92
CA ALA A 334 -13.36 -3.66 0.01
C ALA A 334 -13.96 -3.73 -1.40
N ILE A 335 -15.28 -3.89 -1.50
CA ILE A 335 -16.00 -3.85 -2.78
C ILE A 335 -15.85 -2.46 -3.41
N LEU A 336 -16.04 -1.40 -2.63
CA LEU A 336 -15.88 -0.02 -3.11
C LEU A 336 -14.48 0.21 -3.69
N ALA A 337 -13.43 -0.13 -2.93
CA ALA A 337 -12.03 -0.02 -3.34
C ALA A 337 -11.74 -0.79 -4.63
N SER A 338 -12.33 -1.98 -4.79
CA SER A 338 -12.17 -2.79 -6.00
C SER A 338 -12.82 -2.21 -7.26
N VAL A 339 -13.76 -1.28 -7.12
CA VAL A 339 -14.46 -0.67 -8.27
C VAL A 339 -13.85 0.69 -8.62
N MET A 340 -13.46 1.48 -7.61
CA MET A 340 -13.05 2.87 -7.82
C MET A 340 -11.63 3.22 -7.41
N ASN A 341 -10.81 2.24 -7.03
CA ASN A 341 -9.50 2.40 -6.40
C ASN A 341 -9.58 2.63 -4.87
N ASN A 342 -8.59 2.12 -4.13
CA ASN A 342 -8.52 2.24 -2.68
C ASN A 342 -8.39 3.68 -2.17
N MET A 343 -7.68 4.56 -2.87
CA MET A 343 -7.51 5.94 -2.42
C MET A 343 -8.84 6.71 -2.32
N PRO A 344 -9.65 6.86 -3.39
CA PRO A 344 -10.96 7.52 -3.29
C PRO A 344 -11.94 6.77 -2.37
N ALA A 345 -11.92 5.42 -2.36
CA ALA A 345 -12.77 4.63 -1.48
C ALA A 345 -12.46 4.88 0.01
N THR A 346 -11.19 5.13 0.36
CA THR A 346 -10.76 5.48 1.71
C THR A 346 -11.41 6.77 2.20
N LEU A 347 -11.42 7.82 1.38
CA LEU A 347 -12.06 9.08 1.75
C LEU A 347 -13.58 8.93 1.85
N VAL A 348 -14.22 8.23 0.91
CA VAL A 348 -15.68 7.96 0.99
C VAL A 348 -16.02 7.24 2.30
N GLY A 349 -15.26 6.20 2.65
CA GLY A 349 -15.46 5.45 3.88
C GLY A 349 -15.24 6.32 5.13
N ALA A 350 -14.17 7.12 5.17
CA ALA A 350 -13.90 8.02 6.29
C ALA A 350 -15.02 9.05 6.50
N LEU A 351 -15.45 9.73 5.43
CA LEU A 351 -16.56 10.69 5.49
C LEU A 351 -17.88 10.01 5.94
N ALA A 352 -18.16 8.80 5.45
CA ALA A 352 -19.36 8.06 5.82
C ALA A 352 -19.35 7.64 7.29
N ILE A 353 -18.21 7.17 7.82
CA ILE A 353 -18.05 6.75 9.22
C ILE A 353 -18.20 7.94 10.17
N ASP A 354 -17.60 9.09 9.82
CA ASP A 354 -17.74 10.33 10.56
C ASP A 354 -19.19 10.81 10.60
N ARG A 355 -19.89 10.68 9.47
CA ARG A 355 -21.30 11.07 9.33
C ARG A 355 -22.28 10.12 10.03
N ALA A 356 -21.96 8.84 10.16
CA ALA A 356 -22.86 7.80 10.69
C ALA A 356 -23.25 7.99 12.16
N ALA A 357 -22.50 8.80 12.93
CA ALA A 357 -22.80 9.15 14.34
C ALA A 357 -23.17 7.93 15.23
N VAL A 358 -22.42 6.84 15.07
CA VAL A 358 -22.62 5.58 15.82
C VAL A 358 -21.87 5.60 17.16
N ALA A 359 -22.11 4.60 18.02
CA ALA A 359 -21.43 4.48 19.31
C ALA A 359 -19.89 4.46 19.15
N PRO A 360 -19.11 5.08 20.07
CA PRO A 360 -17.66 5.29 19.89
C PRO A 360 -16.85 4.03 19.55
N LEU A 361 -17.07 2.92 20.28
CA LEU A 361 -16.39 1.65 19.99
C LEU A 361 -16.73 1.12 18.59
N THR A 362 -18.00 1.25 18.17
CA THR A 362 -18.43 0.82 16.83
C THR A 362 -17.79 1.70 15.77
N GLN A 363 -17.71 3.01 16.01
CA GLN A 363 -17.04 3.94 15.11
C GLN A 363 -15.56 3.56 14.95
N GLU A 364 -14.83 3.36 16.05
CA GLU A 364 -13.41 2.98 16.00
C GLU A 364 -13.20 1.65 15.27
N LEU A 365 -14.05 0.64 15.54
CA LEU A 365 -14.06 -0.62 14.79
C LEU A 365 -14.27 -0.40 13.28
N MET A 366 -15.21 0.47 12.89
CA MET A 366 -15.45 0.80 11.49
C MET A 366 -14.28 1.54 10.86
N VAL A 367 -13.59 2.41 11.59
CA VAL A 367 -12.40 3.13 11.10
C VAL A 367 -11.30 2.14 10.72
N TYR A 368 -10.94 1.20 11.60
CA TYR A 368 -9.96 0.18 11.27
C TYR A 368 -10.46 -0.81 10.21
N ALA A 369 -11.75 -1.15 10.20
CA ALA A 369 -12.35 -1.98 9.15
C ALA A 369 -12.28 -1.30 7.77
N ASN A 370 -12.44 0.03 7.71
CA ASN A 370 -12.24 0.82 6.49
C ASN A 370 -10.80 0.71 5.98
N VAL A 371 -9.80 0.75 6.87
CA VAL A 371 -8.41 0.53 6.48
C VAL A 371 -8.21 -0.87 5.90
N ILE A 372 -8.63 -1.91 6.64
CA ILE A 372 -8.50 -3.31 6.21
C ILE A 372 -9.20 -3.54 4.85
N GLY A 373 -10.40 -2.98 4.68
CA GLY A 373 -11.15 -3.07 3.43
C GLY A 373 -10.42 -2.41 2.25
N ASN A 374 -9.86 -1.21 2.45
CA ASN A 374 -9.12 -0.49 1.41
C ASN A 374 -7.75 -1.09 1.09
N ASP A 375 -7.14 -1.81 2.03
CA ASP A 375 -5.89 -2.54 1.79
C ASP A 375 -6.14 -3.84 1.04
N LEU A 376 -7.07 -4.69 1.50
CA LEU A 376 -7.27 -6.03 0.94
C LEU A 376 -8.21 -6.04 -0.27
N GLY A 377 -9.27 -5.22 -0.26
CA GLY A 377 -10.29 -5.14 -1.31
C GLY A 377 -9.76 -4.89 -2.73
N PRO A 378 -8.71 -4.06 -2.93
CA PRO A 378 -8.05 -3.91 -4.22
C PRO A 378 -7.67 -5.20 -4.92
N LYS A 379 -7.48 -6.30 -4.19
CA LYS A 379 -7.15 -7.59 -4.80
C LYS A 379 -8.31 -8.27 -5.52
N PHE A 380 -9.55 -7.80 -5.40
CA PHE A 380 -10.66 -8.35 -6.17
C PHE A 380 -10.57 -8.02 -7.66
N THR A 381 -10.00 -6.86 -8.04
CA THR A 381 -9.89 -6.44 -9.44
C THR A 381 -8.56 -5.72 -9.71
N PRO A 382 -8.03 -5.76 -10.95
CA PRO A 382 -6.78 -5.05 -11.27
C PRO A 382 -6.83 -3.53 -11.04
N ILE A 383 -8.01 -2.91 -11.19
CA ILE A 383 -8.17 -1.45 -11.05
C ILE A 383 -8.23 -0.98 -9.60
N GLY A 384 -8.41 -1.91 -8.65
CA GLY A 384 -8.60 -1.58 -7.25
C GLY A 384 -7.40 -0.89 -6.60
N SER A 385 -6.21 -1.01 -7.17
CA SER A 385 -5.02 -0.27 -6.72
C SER A 385 -4.12 0.07 -7.91
N LEU A 386 -3.55 1.27 -7.90
CA LEU A 386 -2.57 1.69 -8.91
C LEU A 386 -1.29 0.85 -8.83
N ALA A 387 -0.91 0.45 -7.62
CA ALA A 387 0.22 -0.44 -7.38
C ALA A 387 0.03 -1.77 -8.12
N THR A 388 -1.20 -2.31 -8.16
CA THR A 388 -1.51 -3.54 -8.91
C THR A 388 -1.36 -3.33 -10.41
N LEU A 389 -1.87 -2.23 -10.97
CA LEU A 389 -1.72 -1.95 -12.41
C LEU A 389 -0.26 -1.80 -12.82
N LEU A 390 0.52 -1.06 -12.02
CA LEU A 390 1.94 -0.87 -12.27
C LEU A 390 2.72 -2.19 -12.09
N TRP A 391 2.36 -3.00 -11.10
CA TRP A 391 2.91 -4.33 -10.89
C TRP A 391 2.67 -5.25 -12.09
N LEU A 392 1.43 -5.33 -12.60
CA LEU A 392 1.10 -6.08 -13.81
C LEU A 392 1.89 -5.58 -15.03
N HIS A 393 2.06 -4.26 -15.17
CA HIS A 393 2.85 -3.66 -16.24
C HIS A 393 4.35 -4.03 -16.14
N VAL A 394 4.94 -3.95 -14.94
CA VAL A 394 6.33 -4.34 -14.68
C VAL A 394 6.55 -5.82 -15.01
N LEU A 395 5.63 -6.70 -14.62
CA LEU A 395 5.69 -8.13 -14.95
C LEU A 395 5.63 -8.38 -16.46
N ALA A 396 4.73 -7.68 -17.17
CA ALA A 396 4.62 -7.80 -18.62
C ALA A 396 5.93 -7.40 -19.31
N GLY A 397 6.60 -6.33 -18.83
CA GLY A 397 7.93 -5.93 -19.30
C GLY A 397 9.04 -6.95 -19.03
N LYS A 398 8.82 -7.91 -18.12
CA LYS A 398 9.71 -9.05 -17.82
C LYS A 398 9.27 -10.35 -18.53
N GLY A 399 8.33 -10.28 -19.46
CA GLY A 399 7.83 -11.42 -20.20
C GLY A 399 6.84 -12.31 -19.44
N GLN A 400 6.32 -11.86 -18.29
CA GLN A 400 5.32 -12.57 -17.50
C GLN A 400 3.99 -11.82 -17.54
N THR A 401 3.00 -12.37 -18.24
CA THR A 401 1.69 -11.73 -18.38
C THR A 401 0.65 -12.43 -17.51
N ILE A 402 0.03 -11.66 -16.61
CA ILE A 402 -1.15 -12.11 -15.85
C ILE A 402 -2.35 -11.39 -16.44
N THR A 403 -3.28 -12.15 -17.02
CA THR A 403 -4.52 -11.58 -17.56
C THR A 403 -5.44 -11.10 -16.44
N TRP A 404 -6.34 -10.18 -16.75
CA TRP A 404 -7.32 -9.67 -15.77
C TRP A 404 -8.19 -10.78 -15.20
N GLY A 405 -8.64 -11.72 -16.04
CA GLY A 405 -9.43 -12.86 -15.59
C GLY A 405 -8.66 -13.79 -14.65
N GLN A 406 -7.37 -14.05 -14.93
CA GLN A 406 -6.52 -14.83 -14.02
C GLN A 406 -6.34 -14.11 -12.68
N TYR A 407 -6.03 -12.81 -12.71
CA TYR A 407 -5.89 -12.00 -11.51
C TYR A 407 -7.16 -12.04 -10.66
N MET A 408 -8.32 -11.75 -11.26
CA MET A 408 -9.61 -11.72 -10.56
C MET A 408 -9.98 -13.09 -10.00
N LYS A 409 -9.75 -14.17 -10.76
CA LYS A 409 -10.01 -15.53 -10.26
C LYS A 409 -9.22 -15.83 -9.00
N VAL A 410 -7.94 -15.50 -8.99
CA VAL A 410 -7.08 -15.70 -7.81
C VAL A 410 -7.50 -14.76 -6.67
N GLY A 411 -7.74 -13.48 -6.98
CA GLY A 411 -8.16 -12.46 -6.03
C GLY A 411 -9.45 -12.81 -5.30
N LEU A 412 -10.49 -13.18 -6.03
CA LEU A 412 -11.78 -13.55 -5.47
C LEU A 412 -11.75 -14.86 -4.66
N VAL A 413 -10.78 -15.73 -4.91
CA VAL A 413 -10.61 -16.96 -4.13
C VAL A 413 -9.81 -16.69 -2.85
N ILE A 414 -8.76 -15.87 -2.91
CA ILE A 414 -7.80 -15.70 -1.82
C ILE A 414 -8.20 -14.58 -0.87
N THR A 415 -8.67 -13.45 -1.39
CA THR A 415 -8.86 -12.24 -0.59
C THR A 415 -10.04 -12.32 0.38
N PRO A 416 -11.25 -12.83 0.02
CA PRO A 416 -12.37 -12.88 0.96
C PRO A 416 -12.10 -13.64 2.27
N PRO A 417 -11.47 -14.84 2.29
CA PRO A 417 -11.18 -15.52 3.54
C PRO A 417 -10.13 -14.77 4.38
N VAL A 418 -9.09 -14.19 3.76
CA VAL A 418 -8.10 -13.37 4.48
C VAL A 418 -8.79 -12.14 5.09
N LEU A 419 -9.59 -11.42 4.29
CA LEU A 419 -10.34 -10.24 4.74
C LEU A 419 -11.25 -10.57 5.93
N LEU A 420 -12.02 -11.66 5.85
CA LEU A 420 -12.91 -12.07 6.93
C LEU A 420 -12.12 -12.36 8.22
N VAL A 421 -11.05 -13.16 8.13
CA VAL A 421 -10.24 -13.53 9.29
C VAL A 421 -9.59 -12.30 9.92
N THR A 422 -9.10 -11.36 9.12
CA THR A 422 -8.51 -10.09 9.60
C THR A 422 -9.54 -9.18 10.27
N LEU A 423 -10.75 -9.06 9.73
CA LEU A 423 -11.84 -8.27 10.33
C LEU A 423 -12.35 -8.89 11.64
N VAL A 424 -12.43 -10.23 11.71
CA VAL A 424 -12.78 -10.94 12.96
C VAL A 424 -11.69 -10.72 14.01
N ALA A 425 -10.41 -10.76 13.62
CA ALA A 425 -9.31 -10.47 14.52
C ALA A 425 -9.37 -9.04 15.08
N LEU A 426 -9.69 -8.05 14.24
CA LEU A 426 -9.93 -6.68 14.68
C LEU A 426 -11.07 -6.59 15.71
N TRP A 427 -12.21 -7.21 15.40
CA TRP A 427 -13.39 -7.20 16.29
C TRP A 427 -13.10 -7.84 17.66
N LEU A 428 -12.32 -8.93 17.68
CA LEU A 428 -11.89 -9.58 18.92
C LEU A 428 -10.85 -8.76 19.70
N TRP A 429 -9.90 -8.13 19.00
CA TRP A 429 -8.73 -7.50 19.61
C TRP A 429 -9.03 -6.10 20.14
N LEU A 430 -9.70 -5.25 19.36
CA LEU A 430 -9.85 -3.84 19.71
C LEU A 430 -10.51 -3.64 21.09
N PRO A 431 -11.61 -4.32 21.46
CA PRO A 431 -12.24 -4.14 22.77
C PRO A 431 -11.34 -4.53 23.97
N VAL A 432 -10.31 -5.36 23.76
CA VAL A 432 -9.40 -5.82 24.82
C VAL A 432 -8.37 -4.76 25.20
N ILE A 433 -8.07 -3.84 24.27
CA ILE A 433 -7.04 -2.81 24.43
C ILE A 433 -7.61 -1.39 24.49
N THR A 434 -8.93 -1.25 24.60
CA THR A 434 -9.63 0.04 24.61
C THR A 434 -9.97 0.47 26.02
#